data_AF-A0A3B9GTI1-F1
#
_entry.id   AF-A0A3B9GTI1-F1
#
_cell.length_a   1.000
_cell.length_b   1.000
_cell.length_c   1.000
_cell.angle_alpha   90.00
_cell.angle_beta   90.00
_cell.angle_gamma   90.00
#
_symmetry.space_group_name_H-M   'P 1'
#
loop_
_entity.id
_entity.type
_entity.pdbx_description
1 polymer ?
#
loop_
_entity_poly.entity_id
_entity_poly.type
_entity_poly.pdbx_seq_one_letter_code
_entity_poly.pdbx_strand_id
1 'polypeptide(L)'
;RRIVGWRVSRTAHAGFVLDALEQALHHRRPGLGSGLVHHSDRGSQYVSLRYTERLAEAGLEPSVGSVGDSYDNALAETINGLYKAEVIWRKGPWKSLEAVEFATLEWVNWFN
;
A
#
# COMPACT_ATOMS: atom_id res chain seq x y z
N ARG A 1 3.02 -7.28 12.32
CA ARG A 1 2.85 -6.71 10.96
C ARG A 1 1.64 -5.79 11.03
N ARG A 2 1.68 -4.59 10.43
CA ARG A 2 0.60 -3.59 10.55
C ARG A 2 0.44 -2.86 9.23
N ILE A 3 -0.79 -2.67 8.79
CA ILE A 3 -1.16 -1.80 7.68
C ILE A 3 -1.19 -0.37 8.21
N VAL A 4 -0.32 0.48 7.64
CA VAL A 4 -0.12 1.86 8.10
C VAL A 4 -0.60 2.92 7.12
N GLY A 5 -0.98 2.50 5.92
CA GLY A 5 -1.58 3.35 4.91
C GLY A 5 -2.32 2.50 3.89
N TRP A 6 -3.47 2.99 3.45
CA TRP A 6 -4.31 2.33 2.46
C TRP A 6 -5.22 3.37 1.81
N ARG A 7 -5.76 3.03 0.63
CA ARG A 7 -6.74 3.86 -0.05
C ARG A 7 -7.67 2.94 -0.85
N VAL A 8 -8.87 3.40 -1.16
CA VAL A 8 -9.75 2.76 -2.17
C VAL A 8 -9.97 3.73 -3.33
N SER A 9 -9.82 3.25 -4.57
CA SER A 9 -9.97 4.06 -5.77
C SER A 9 -10.63 3.27 -6.90
N ARG A 10 -11.30 3.99 -7.80
CA ARG A 10 -11.87 3.45 -9.04
C ARG A 10 -10.81 3.30 -10.16
N THR A 11 -9.66 3.95 -10.01
CA THR A 11 -8.58 3.98 -11.00
C THR A 11 -7.23 3.70 -10.37
N ALA A 12 -6.33 3.10 -11.15
CA ALA A 12 -4.98 2.72 -10.73
C ALA A 12 -3.93 3.78 -11.09
N HIS A 13 -4.17 5.07 -10.80
CA HIS A 13 -3.21 6.14 -11.05
C HIS A 13 -2.19 6.29 -9.91
N ALA A 14 -1.01 6.85 -10.20
CA ALA A 14 0.05 7.06 -9.21
C ALA A 14 -0.37 7.91 -8.00
N GLY A 15 -1.33 8.82 -8.15
CA GLY A 15 -1.86 9.61 -7.03
C GLY A 15 -2.43 8.76 -5.90
N PHE A 16 -3.07 7.64 -6.23
CA PHE A 16 -3.67 6.74 -5.25
C PHE A 16 -2.64 6.05 -4.35
N VAL A 17 -1.51 5.60 -4.92
CA VAL A 17 -0.46 4.95 -4.13
C VAL A 17 0.30 5.98 -3.27
N LEU A 18 0.38 7.24 -3.74
CA LEU A 18 0.93 8.34 -2.94
C LEU A 18 0.08 8.63 -1.71
N ASP A 19 -1.25 8.62 -1.81
CA ASP A 19 -2.13 8.82 -0.65
C ASP A 19 -1.88 7.77 0.45
N ALA A 20 -1.70 6.51 0.05
CA ALA A 20 -1.37 5.43 0.98
C ALA A 20 0.04 5.59 1.58
N LEU A 21 1.01 6.05 0.79
CA LEU A 21 2.36 6.37 1.27
C LEU A 21 2.32 7.50 2.31
N GLU A 22 1.60 8.59 2.06
CA GLU A 22 1.51 9.71 3.00
C GLU A 22 0.88 9.31 4.33
N GLN A 23 -0.16 8.46 4.32
CA GLN A 23 -0.71 7.90 5.55
C GLN A 23 0.35 7.12 6.34
N ALA A 24 1.13 6.27 5.65
CA ALA A 24 2.18 5.48 6.26
C ALA A 24 3.28 6.36 6.89
N LEU A 25 3.73 7.39 6.17
CA LEU A 25 4.73 8.34 6.65
C LEU A 25 4.22 9.15 7.83
N HIS A 26 2.97 9.61 7.79
CA HIS A 26 2.36 10.33 8.90
C HIS A 26 2.22 9.46 10.16
N HIS A 27 1.86 8.19 9.98
CA HIS A 27 1.70 7.23 11.07
C HIS A 27 3.02 6.85 11.72
N ARG A 28 4.05 6.58 10.89
CA ARG A 28 5.33 6.05 11.34
C ARG A 28 6.37 7.11 11.68
N ARG A 29 6.27 8.30 11.08
CA ARG A 29 7.22 9.42 11.25
C ARG A 29 8.67 8.95 11.21
N PRO A 30 9.09 8.27 10.12
CA PRO A 30 10.46 7.77 10.04
C PRO A 30 11.45 8.95 10.13
N GLY A 31 12.49 8.78 10.95
CA GLY A 31 13.57 9.75 11.02
C GLY A 31 14.40 9.76 9.74
N LEU A 32 14.96 10.91 9.39
CA LEU A 32 15.95 11.01 8.32
C LEU A 32 17.14 10.09 8.65
N GLY A 33 17.57 9.29 7.67
CA GLY A 33 18.66 8.33 7.86
C GLY A 33 18.26 7.07 8.65
N SER A 34 16.97 6.76 8.77
CA SER A 34 16.47 5.55 9.44
C SER A 34 16.91 4.23 8.78
N GLY A 35 17.47 4.27 7.57
CA GLY A 35 17.79 3.07 6.79
C GLY A 35 16.53 2.30 6.37
N LEU A 36 15.37 2.97 6.31
CA LEU A 36 14.10 2.35 5.98
C LEU A 36 14.03 2.04 4.47
N VAL A 37 13.84 0.76 4.15
CA VAL A 37 13.67 0.29 2.78
C VAL A 37 12.19 0.20 2.42
N HIS A 38 11.81 0.81 1.30
CA HIS A 38 10.47 0.70 0.72
C HIS A 38 10.47 -0.36 -0.38
N HIS A 39 9.87 -1.52 -0.09
CA HIS A 39 9.70 -2.59 -1.08
C HIS A 39 8.41 -2.39 -1.88
N SER A 40 8.52 -2.42 -3.20
CA SER A 40 7.37 -2.40 -4.12
C SER A 40 7.57 -3.35 -5.30
N ASP A 41 6.47 -3.70 -5.97
CA ASP A 41 6.54 -4.32 -7.28
C ASP A 41 6.96 -3.30 -8.37
N ARG A 42 7.01 -3.76 -9.63
CA ARG A 42 7.37 -2.94 -10.81
C ARG A 42 6.17 -2.25 -11.47
N GLY A 43 5.05 -2.14 -10.78
CA GLY A 43 3.87 -1.42 -11.26
C GLY A 43 4.21 -0.01 -11.68
N SER A 44 3.62 0.47 -12.78
CA SER A 44 3.89 1.79 -13.36
C SER A 44 3.69 2.95 -12.37
N GLN A 45 2.87 2.74 -11.34
CA GLN A 45 2.65 3.69 -10.26
C GLN A 45 3.88 3.85 -9.37
N TYR A 46 4.52 2.74 -9.00
CA TYR A 46 5.66 2.72 -8.07
C TYR A 46 6.98 3.12 -8.71
N VAL A 47 7.10 2.97 -10.03
CA VAL A 47 8.24 3.46 -10.82
C VAL A 47 8.04 4.87 -11.38
N SER A 48 6.91 5.51 -11.08
CA SER A 48 6.65 6.88 -11.55
C SER A 48 7.57 7.89 -10.86
N LEU A 49 8.01 8.90 -11.62
CA LEU A 49 8.90 9.95 -11.12
C LEU A 49 8.39 10.57 -9.81
N ARG A 50 7.09 10.92 -9.78
CA ARG A 50 6.46 11.52 -8.61
C ARG A 50 6.51 10.63 -7.37
N TYR A 51 6.40 9.31 -7.54
CA TYR A 51 6.44 8.38 -6.41
C TYR A 51 7.87 8.22 -5.88
N THR A 52 8.84 8.06 -6.76
CA THR A 52 10.24 7.87 -6.39
C THR A 52 10.85 9.15 -5.78
N GLU A 53 10.51 10.33 -6.32
CA GLU A 53 10.88 11.63 -5.72
C GLU A 53 10.36 11.73 -4.28
N ARG A 54 9.09 11.37 -4.06
CA ARG A 54 8.49 11.46 -2.73
C ARG A 54 9.13 10.52 -1.71
N LEU A 55 9.52 9.31 -2.12
CA LEU A 55 10.27 8.38 -1.27
C LEU A 55 11.62 8.97 -0.86
N ALA A 56 12.34 9.59 -1.81
CA ALA A 56 13.62 10.24 -1.54
C ALA A 56 13.46 11.42 -0.56
N GLU A 57 12.44 12.25 -0.73
CA GLU A 57 12.14 13.36 0.19
C GLU A 57 11.84 12.89 1.62
N ALA A 58 11.25 11.71 1.78
CA ALA A 58 11.01 11.09 3.09
C ALA A 58 12.20 10.28 3.62
N GLY A 59 13.31 10.21 2.88
CA GLY A 59 14.51 9.48 3.26
C GLY A 59 14.37 7.95 3.24
N LEU A 60 13.48 7.42 2.39
CA LEU A 60 13.31 5.98 2.18
C LEU A 60 14.15 5.51 0.99
N GLU A 61 14.78 4.36 1.14
CA GLU A 61 15.49 3.69 0.05
C GLU A 61 14.50 2.80 -0.74
N PRO A 62 14.22 3.10 -2.02
CA PRO A 62 13.36 2.24 -2.81
C PRO A 62 14.09 0.94 -3.16
N SER A 63 13.48 -0.18 -2.81
CA SER A 63 13.87 -1.51 -3.31
C SER A 63 12.77 -2.03 -4.20
N VAL A 64 12.98 -1.89 -5.51
CA VAL A 64 12.09 -2.49 -6.51
C VAL A 64 12.65 -3.87 -6.83
N GLY A 65 11.93 -4.93 -6.43
CA GLY A 65 12.43 -6.30 -6.45
C GLY A 65 13.18 -6.69 -7.73
N SER A 66 14.28 -7.44 -7.58
CA SER A 66 14.94 -8.09 -8.71
C SER A 66 14.04 -9.20 -9.29
N VAL A 67 14.31 -9.68 -10.52
CA VAL A 67 13.55 -10.81 -11.07
C VAL A 67 13.78 -12.03 -10.16
N GLY A 68 12.76 -12.44 -9.41
CA GLY A 68 12.82 -13.60 -8.50
C GLY A 68 12.86 -13.28 -7.01
N ASP A 69 12.85 -12.01 -6.59
CA ASP A 69 12.89 -11.62 -5.16
C ASP A 69 11.50 -11.58 -4.51
N SER A 70 10.78 -12.69 -4.67
CA SER A 70 9.36 -12.80 -4.34
C SER A 70 9.05 -12.75 -2.84
N TYR A 71 10.04 -12.80 -1.94
CA TYR A 71 9.78 -13.03 -0.53
C TYR A 71 9.09 -11.86 0.19
N ASP A 72 9.61 -10.63 0.03
CA ASP A 72 9.02 -9.45 0.68
C ASP A 72 7.69 -9.07 0.03
N ASN A 73 7.57 -9.26 -1.29
CA ASN A 73 6.31 -9.07 -2.01
C ASN A 73 5.29 -10.16 -1.66
N ALA A 74 5.69 -11.42 -1.45
CA ALA A 74 4.79 -12.52 -1.13
C ALA A 74 4.01 -12.26 0.17
N LEU A 75 4.63 -11.56 1.13
CA LEU A 75 3.91 -11.13 2.31
C LEU A 75 2.78 -10.14 1.97
N ALA A 76 3.10 -9.10 1.22
CA ALA A 76 2.12 -8.10 0.78
C ALA A 76 1.00 -8.77 -0.04
N GLU A 77 1.36 -9.70 -0.93
CA GLU A 77 0.42 -10.49 -1.73
C GLU A 77 -0.48 -11.38 -0.87
N THR A 78 0.05 -11.99 0.19
CA THR A 78 -0.74 -12.80 1.11
C THR A 78 -1.81 -11.96 1.81
N ILE A 79 -1.44 -10.77 2.30
CA ILE A 79 -2.37 -9.83 2.94
C ILE A 79 -3.42 -9.35 1.92
N ASN A 80 -3.00 -9.02 0.70
CA ASN A 80 -3.91 -8.63 -0.39
C ASN A 80 -4.89 -9.77 -0.75
N GLY A 81 -4.43 -11.02 -0.74
CA GLY A 81 -5.26 -12.20 -0.96
C GLY A 81 -6.33 -12.36 0.13
N LEU A 82 -5.93 -12.22 1.39
CA LEU A 82 -6.85 -12.29 2.54
C LEU A 82 -7.91 -11.17 2.47
N TYR A 83 -7.48 -9.94 2.22
CA TYR A 83 -8.38 -8.79 2.06
C TYR A 83 -9.42 -9.02 0.95
N LYS A 84 -8.98 -9.51 -0.21
CA LYS A 84 -9.89 -9.82 -1.33
C LYS A 84 -10.89 -10.90 -0.94
N ALA A 85 -10.45 -11.96 -0.26
CA ALA A 85 -11.32 -13.06 0.14
C ALA A 85 -12.38 -12.62 1.17
N GLU A 86 -11.96 -11.93 2.23
CA GLU A 86 -12.82 -11.62 3.37
C GLU A 86 -13.69 -10.38 3.15
N VAL A 87 -13.20 -9.40 2.41
CA VAL A 87 -13.92 -8.14 2.18
C VAL A 87 -14.53 -8.14 0.79
N ILE A 88 -13.72 -8.23 -0.26
CA ILE A 88 -14.21 -7.98 -1.62
C ILE A 88 -15.17 -9.08 -2.09
N TRP A 89 -14.81 -10.35 -1.92
CA TRP A 89 -15.61 -11.48 -2.41
C TRP A 89 -16.72 -11.88 -1.44
N ARG A 90 -16.42 -12.00 -0.14
CA ARG A 90 -17.40 -12.46 0.85
C ARG A 90 -18.50 -11.42 1.17
N LYS A 91 -18.18 -10.13 1.21
CA LYS A 91 -19.15 -9.06 1.54
C LYS A 91 -19.74 -8.35 0.32
N GLY A 92 -19.19 -8.58 -0.87
CA GLY A 92 -19.73 -8.04 -2.12
C GLY A 92 -21.04 -8.71 -2.56
N PRO A 93 -21.68 -8.23 -3.65
CA PRO A 93 -21.26 -7.12 -4.51
C PRO A 93 -21.45 -5.75 -3.84
N TRP A 94 -20.54 -4.82 -4.13
CA TRP A 94 -20.55 -3.48 -3.54
C TRP A 94 -21.33 -2.49 -4.40
N LYS A 95 -22.16 -1.67 -3.75
CA LYS A 95 -23.02 -0.69 -4.43
C LYS A 95 -22.34 0.65 -4.67
N SER A 96 -21.27 0.96 -3.94
CA SER A 96 -20.56 2.24 -4.04
C SER A 96 -19.10 2.11 -3.58
N LEU A 97 -18.28 3.11 -3.94
CA LEU A 97 -16.87 3.17 -3.52
C LEU A 97 -16.77 3.41 -2.01
N GLU A 98 -17.68 4.24 -1.49
CA GLU A 98 -17.76 4.64 -0.09
C GLU A 98 -18.08 3.44 0.81
N ALA A 99 -18.92 2.52 0.33
CA ALA A 99 -19.20 1.27 1.03
C ALA A 99 -17.96 0.36 1.13
N VAL A 100 -17.17 0.29 0.05
CA VAL A 100 -15.88 -0.43 0.07
C VAL A 100 -14.92 0.26 1.03
N GLU A 101 -14.77 1.58 0.95
CA GLU A 101 -13.87 2.35 1.81
C GLU A 101 -14.19 2.17 3.31
N PHE A 102 -15.46 2.19 3.69
CA PHE A 102 -15.87 1.90 5.07
C PHE A 102 -15.54 0.47 5.48
N ALA A 103 -15.82 -0.51 4.62
CA ALA A 103 -15.47 -1.90 4.91
C ALA A 103 -13.95 -2.14 4.98
N THR A 104 -13.16 -1.43 4.17
CA THR A 104 -11.70 -1.44 4.24
C THR A 104 -11.22 -0.85 5.55
N LEU A 105 -11.79 0.28 6.00
CA LEU A 105 -11.47 0.89 7.29
C LEU A 105 -11.72 -0.09 8.44
N GLU A 106 -12.90 -0.72 8.49
CA GLU A 106 -13.22 -1.71 9.52
C GLU A 106 -12.27 -2.90 9.50
N TRP A 107 -11.98 -3.43 8.30
CA TRP A 107 -11.11 -4.59 8.15
C TRP A 107 -9.65 -4.28 8.51
N VAL A 108 -9.12 -3.12 8.09
CA VAL A 108 -7.78 -2.67 8.47
C VAL A 108 -7.69 -2.45 9.98
N ASN A 109 -8.74 -1.93 10.61
CA ASN A 109 -8.79 -1.78 12.07
C ASN A 109 -8.81 -3.12 12.80
N TRP A 110 -9.50 -4.13 12.27
CA TRP A 110 -9.52 -5.49 12.83
C TRP A 110 -8.20 -6.25 12.60
N PHE A 111 -7.59 -6.09 11.42
CA PHE A 111 -6.34 -6.79 11.07
C PHE A 111 -5.13 -6.29 11.86
N ASN A 112 -5.13 -5.00 12.20
CA ASN A 112 -4.03 -4.31 12.89
C ASN A 112 -4.00 -4.57 14.40
#